data_AF-J9W5P0-F1
#
_entry.id   AF-J9W5P0-F1
#
_cell.length_a   1.000
_cell.length_b   1.000
_cell.length_c   1.000
_cell.angle_alpha   90.00
_cell.angle_beta   90.00
_cell.angle_gamma   90.00
#
_symmetry.space_group_name_H-M   'P 1'
#
loop_
_entity.id
_entity.type
_entity.pdbx_description
1 polymer ?
#
loop_
_entity_poly.entity_id
_entity_poly.type
_entity_poly.pdbx_seq_one_letter_code
_entity_poly.pdbx_strand_id
1 'polypeptide(L)'
;MQDKTTANPNATKLNHLLSPATAKVPEDSQATTNDQLYSQFYKSKGQWYWKLSSKQDGTIDNSKIKSLSATDQKDVYNFSMVSNQRKSYTLKFNWLNGGHQAYTVNASYHHVNSNFILADANTDTDWQTGAPQAVQGTWATDFANNSGSDAQKLPYTKQFLNITSSAISSFTNEYDTNHRLYNSDTIAKASNVSYKQTGDDTYVLKAYGNDQTPIVYNISVQSNNQIEVNGLTSGSLTMSKSATTEPTTGSQTASSQSPSTTSGSTANQAAPSTNHLTDQQVVNWIWPYVKAKYPNMAVDSTDFTYMPQMRNGQLYVNVLENHNSQAFKKSGVDTGTNPQVASFRVTASGALEQMDATTGDWAVVSNSYGG
;
A
#
# COMPACT_ATOMS: atom_id res chain seq x y z
N MET A 1 56.24 -8.39 -4.59
CA MET A 1 55.10 -8.90 -5.38
C MET A 1 53.90 -8.93 -4.46
N GLN A 2 53.08 -7.87 -4.52
CA GLN A 2 51.86 -7.74 -3.72
C GLN A 2 50.70 -8.22 -4.57
N ASP A 3 50.09 -9.32 -4.17
CA ASP A 3 48.99 -9.96 -4.88
C ASP A 3 47.73 -9.10 -4.74
N LYS A 4 47.46 -8.29 -5.77
CA LYS A 4 46.25 -7.48 -5.91
C LYS A 4 45.19 -8.36 -6.57
N THR A 5 44.67 -9.34 -5.84
CA THR A 5 43.46 -10.06 -6.24
C THR A 5 42.28 -9.08 -6.14
N THR A 6 42.04 -8.34 -7.23
CA THR A 6 40.81 -7.57 -7.41
C THR A 6 39.63 -8.53 -7.32
N ALA A 7 38.88 -8.46 -6.21
CA ALA A 7 37.66 -9.23 -6.02
C ALA A 7 36.77 -9.08 -7.26
N ASN A 8 36.39 -10.20 -7.86
CA ASN A 8 35.50 -10.22 -9.03
C ASN A 8 34.25 -9.38 -8.70
N PRO A 9 33.95 -8.28 -9.43
CA PRO A 9 32.84 -7.38 -9.09
C PRO A 9 31.48 -8.09 -9.06
N ASN A 10 31.34 -9.22 -9.76
CA ASN A 10 30.15 -10.07 -9.69
C ASN A 10 30.02 -10.80 -8.34
N ALA A 11 31.14 -11.13 -7.68
CA ALA A 11 31.13 -11.82 -6.40
C ALA A 11 30.65 -10.92 -5.26
N THR A 12 31.06 -9.64 -5.22
CA THR A 12 30.59 -8.68 -4.22
C THR A 12 29.10 -8.38 -4.40
N LYS A 13 28.66 -8.14 -5.65
CA LYS A 13 27.24 -7.93 -5.97
C LYS A 13 26.37 -9.13 -5.60
N LEU A 14 26.78 -10.36 -5.94
CA LEU A 14 26.06 -11.57 -5.51
C LEU A 14 25.96 -11.70 -4.00
N ASN A 15 27.01 -11.35 -3.24
CA ASN A 15 26.94 -11.41 -1.78
C ASN A 15 25.85 -10.48 -1.25
N HIS A 16 25.85 -9.21 -1.64
CA HIS A 16 24.81 -8.28 -1.19
C HIS A 16 23.42 -8.71 -1.64
N LEU A 17 23.29 -9.20 -2.87
CA LEU A 17 22.00 -9.60 -3.45
C LEU A 17 21.40 -10.84 -2.77
N LEU A 18 22.21 -11.88 -2.52
CA LEU A 18 21.71 -13.20 -2.11
C LEU A 18 21.88 -13.50 -0.62
N SER A 19 22.65 -12.69 0.13
CA SER A 19 22.77 -12.84 1.58
C SER A 19 21.44 -12.93 2.32
N PRO A 20 20.38 -12.16 1.96
CA PRO A 20 19.06 -12.32 2.57
C PRO A 20 18.39 -13.66 2.23
N ALA A 21 18.66 -14.25 1.07
CA ALA A 21 17.98 -15.45 0.55
C ALA A 21 18.66 -16.78 0.90
N THR A 22 19.37 -16.84 2.04
CA THR A 22 20.18 -18.03 2.39
C THR A 22 19.42 -19.15 3.10
N ALA A 23 18.24 -18.83 3.62
CA ALA A 23 17.37 -19.80 4.24
C ALA A 23 16.78 -20.77 3.20
N LYS A 24 16.53 -22.02 3.61
CA LYS A 24 15.73 -22.96 2.82
C LYS A 24 14.27 -22.62 3.05
N VAL A 25 13.58 -22.21 2.00
CA VAL A 25 12.19 -21.74 2.07
C VAL A 25 11.30 -22.57 1.14
N PRO A 26 10.10 -22.99 1.59
CA PRO A 26 9.13 -23.62 0.71
C PRO A 26 8.60 -22.63 -0.33
N GLU A 27 8.13 -23.15 -1.45
CA GLU A 27 7.34 -22.37 -2.39
C GLU A 27 6.07 -21.84 -1.71
N ASP A 28 5.80 -20.56 -1.95
CA ASP A 28 4.53 -19.94 -1.61
C ASP A 28 3.54 -20.21 -2.73
N SER A 29 2.53 -21.04 -2.43
CA SER A 29 1.44 -21.35 -3.34
C SER A 29 0.10 -21.19 -2.63
N GLN A 30 -0.85 -20.56 -3.31
CA GLN A 30 -2.25 -20.47 -2.86
C GLN A 30 -2.96 -21.85 -2.89
N ALA A 31 -2.43 -22.79 -3.66
CA ALA A 31 -2.94 -24.15 -3.75
C ALA A 31 -2.00 -25.13 -3.02
N THR A 32 -2.57 -26.12 -2.33
CA THR A 32 -1.79 -27.23 -1.76
C THR A 32 -1.17 -28.06 -2.88
N THR A 33 0.16 -28.08 -2.98
CA THR A 33 0.89 -28.96 -3.89
C THR A 33 1.30 -30.24 -3.15
N ASN A 34 1.10 -31.40 -3.80
CA ASN A 34 1.48 -32.70 -3.21
C ASN A 34 3.00 -32.89 -3.13
N ASP A 35 3.77 -32.15 -3.93
CA ASP A 35 5.22 -32.12 -3.88
C ASP A 35 5.73 -30.67 -3.83
N GLN A 36 5.72 -30.12 -2.62
CA GLN A 36 6.15 -28.74 -2.38
C GLN A 36 7.63 -28.55 -2.73
N LEU A 37 7.92 -27.57 -3.57
CA LEU A 37 9.28 -27.15 -3.88
C LEU A 37 9.90 -26.33 -2.75
N TYR A 38 11.23 -26.38 -2.65
CA TYR A 38 12.03 -25.56 -1.74
C TYR A 38 13.20 -24.94 -2.49
N SER A 39 13.47 -23.68 -2.18
CA SER A 39 14.57 -22.90 -2.74
C SER A 39 15.56 -22.53 -1.64
N GLN A 40 16.85 -22.60 -1.94
CA GLN A 40 17.91 -22.16 -1.04
C GLN A 40 19.11 -21.64 -1.83
N PHE A 41 19.52 -20.40 -1.58
CA PHE A 41 20.82 -19.91 -2.05
C PHE A 41 21.88 -20.12 -0.98
N TYR A 42 23.09 -20.49 -1.37
CA TYR A 42 24.17 -20.65 -0.41
C TYR A 42 25.53 -20.44 -1.04
N LYS A 43 26.51 -20.09 -0.21
CA LYS A 43 27.88 -19.87 -0.62
C LYS A 43 28.78 -20.99 -0.10
N SER A 44 29.53 -21.63 -1.00
CA SER A 44 30.49 -22.67 -0.66
C SER A 44 31.80 -22.45 -1.42
N LYS A 45 32.93 -22.49 -0.71
CA LYS A 45 34.29 -22.27 -1.28
C LYS A 45 34.36 -21.00 -2.15
N GLY A 46 33.75 -19.91 -1.68
CA GLY A 46 33.76 -18.61 -2.37
C GLY A 46 32.82 -18.52 -3.59
N GLN A 47 32.01 -19.53 -3.87
CA GLN A 47 31.11 -19.60 -5.02
C GLN A 47 29.66 -19.70 -4.55
N TRP A 48 28.76 -19.02 -5.26
CA TRP A 48 27.32 -19.09 -4.99
C TRP A 48 26.67 -20.24 -5.73
N TYR A 49 25.70 -20.84 -5.06
CA TYR A 49 24.90 -21.95 -5.56
C TYR A 49 23.43 -21.69 -5.26
N TRP A 50 22.58 -22.29 -6.09
CA TRP A 50 21.15 -22.41 -5.85
C TRP A 50 20.79 -23.89 -5.77
N LYS A 51 20.14 -24.27 -4.67
CA LYS A 51 19.64 -25.62 -4.45
C LYS A 51 18.13 -25.61 -4.60
N LEU A 52 17.64 -26.43 -5.53
CA LEU A 52 16.24 -26.75 -5.70
C LEU A 52 15.99 -28.14 -5.10
N SER A 53 14.99 -28.24 -4.23
CA SER A 53 14.59 -29.51 -3.63
C SER A 53 13.08 -29.63 -3.57
N SER A 54 12.55 -30.84 -3.42
CA SER A 54 11.15 -31.08 -3.11
C SER A 54 11.00 -32.03 -1.93
N LYS A 55 9.76 -32.17 -1.44
CA LYS A 55 9.46 -33.07 -0.32
C LYS A 55 9.61 -34.53 -0.73
N GLN A 56 9.27 -34.88 -1.96
CA GLN A 56 9.30 -36.26 -2.47
C GLN A 56 10.69 -36.65 -2.98
N ASP A 57 11.33 -35.80 -3.79
CA ASP A 57 12.56 -36.16 -4.52
C ASP A 57 13.85 -35.75 -3.80
N GLY A 58 13.74 -35.02 -2.67
CA GLY A 58 14.90 -34.45 -2.01
C GLY A 58 15.56 -33.41 -2.91
N THR A 59 16.86 -33.53 -3.21
CA THR A 59 17.56 -32.53 -4.04
C THR A 59 17.34 -32.78 -5.52
N ILE A 60 16.63 -31.87 -6.20
CA ILE A 60 16.38 -31.90 -7.64
C ILE A 60 17.59 -31.36 -8.40
N ASP A 61 18.09 -30.19 -8.01
CA ASP A 61 19.27 -29.57 -8.61
C ASP A 61 20.11 -28.85 -7.55
N ASN A 62 21.40 -28.76 -7.83
CA ASN A 62 22.36 -28.01 -7.06
C ASN A 62 23.29 -27.24 -8.00
N SER A 63 22.79 -26.10 -8.47
CA SER A 63 23.37 -25.33 -9.56
C SER A 63 24.36 -24.30 -9.08
N LYS A 64 25.47 -24.18 -9.79
CA LYS A 64 26.47 -23.12 -9.56
C LYS A 64 26.08 -21.85 -10.31
N ILE A 65 26.09 -20.72 -9.61
CA ILE A 65 25.94 -19.39 -10.22
C ILE A 65 27.31 -18.94 -10.75
N LYS A 66 27.40 -18.70 -12.06
CA LYS A 66 28.63 -18.31 -12.77
C LYS A 66 28.77 -16.80 -12.90
N SER A 67 27.65 -16.12 -13.16
CA SER A 67 27.59 -14.67 -13.31
C SER A 67 26.16 -14.18 -13.07
N LEU A 68 26.03 -12.87 -12.89
CA LEU A 68 24.75 -12.17 -12.82
C LEU A 68 24.73 -11.05 -13.87
N SER A 69 23.56 -10.72 -14.39
CA SER A 69 23.28 -9.47 -15.09
C SER A 69 21.98 -8.87 -14.55
N ALA A 70 21.98 -7.56 -14.29
CA ALA A 70 20.74 -6.84 -13.99
C ALA A 70 19.93 -6.66 -15.28
N THR A 71 18.61 -6.58 -15.16
CA THR A 71 17.75 -6.15 -16.27
C THR A 71 17.49 -4.64 -16.19
N ASP A 72 16.67 -4.14 -17.11
CA ASP A 72 16.08 -2.80 -17.09
C ASP A 72 15.05 -2.61 -15.96
N GLN A 73 14.51 -3.71 -15.43
CA GLN A 73 13.58 -3.72 -14.31
C GLN A 73 14.33 -3.69 -12.98
N LYS A 74 13.85 -2.85 -12.05
CA LYS A 74 14.39 -2.78 -10.69
C LYS A 74 14.28 -4.13 -9.99
N ASP A 75 15.34 -4.52 -9.29
CA ASP A 75 15.46 -5.73 -8.48
C ASP A 75 15.26 -7.07 -9.23
N VAL A 76 15.36 -7.03 -10.56
CA VAL A 76 15.30 -8.20 -11.45
C VAL A 76 16.69 -8.51 -12.04
N TYR A 77 17.07 -9.78 -11.96
CA TYR A 77 18.40 -10.26 -12.35
C TYR A 77 18.31 -11.57 -13.14
N ASN A 78 19.24 -11.77 -14.06
CA ASN A 78 19.48 -13.05 -14.73
C ASN A 78 20.79 -13.65 -14.21
N PHE A 79 20.74 -14.89 -13.74
CA PHE A 79 21.90 -15.67 -13.34
C PHE A 79 22.26 -16.68 -14.42
N SER A 80 23.53 -16.72 -14.80
CA SER A 80 24.06 -17.82 -15.61
C SER A 80 24.39 -18.99 -14.69
N MET A 81 23.71 -20.13 -14.91
CA MET A 81 23.76 -21.30 -14.05
C MET A 81 24.46 -22.48 -14.74
N VAL A 82 25.06 -23.36 -13.94
CA VAL A 82 25.51 -24.69 -14.38
C VAL A 82 24.98 -25.73 -13.39
N SER A 83 24.16 -26.66 -13.87
CA SER A 83 23.54 -27.71 -13.06
C SER A 83 24.51 -28.76 -12.54
N ASN A 84 24.03 -29.58 -11.60
CA ASN A 84 24.75 -30.77 -11.14
C ASN A 84 25.05 -31.76 -12.29
N GLN A 85 24.24 -31.75 -13.35
CA GLN A 85 24.42 -32.51 -14.60
C GLN A 85 25.25 -31.77 -15.65
N ARG A 86 25.91 -30.66 -15.28
CA ARG A 86 26.74 -29.81 -16.16
C ARG A 86 25.97 -29.15 -17.32
N LYS A 87 24.65 -29.03 -17.22
CA LYS A 87 23.85 -28.28 -18.21
C LYS A 87 23.89 -26.80 -17.87
N SER A 88 24.11 -25.96 -18.88
CA SER A 88 24.06 -24.50 -18.72
C SER A 88 22.64 -24.01 -18.94
N TYR A 89 22.18 -23.08 -18.10
CA TYR A 89 20.86 -22.46 -18.24
C TYR A 89 20.83 -21.08 -17.58
N THR A 90 19.75 -20.34 -17.77
CA THR A 90 19.51 -19.04 -17.13
C THR A 90 18.42 -19.19 -16.08
N LEU A 91 18.66 -18.58 -14.92
CA LEU A 91 17.66 -18.41 -13.86
C LEU A 91 17.35 -16.92 -13.73
N LYS A 92 16.09 -16.53 -13.89
CA LYS A 92 15.61 -15.17 -13.60
C LYS A 92 15.21 -15.10 -12.13
N PHE A 93 15.82 -14.17 -11.40
CA PHE A 93 15.58 -13.89 -10.00
C PHE A 93 14.98 -12.50 -9.85
N ASN A 94 13.96 -12.35 -9.01
CA ASN A 94 13.33 -11.06 -8.75
C ASN A 94 13.05 -10.91 -7.24
N TRP A 95 13.50 -9.84 -6.61
CA TRP A 95 12.96 -9.48 -5.30
C TRP A 95 11.57 -8.87 -5.47
N LEU A 96 10.58 -9.42 -4.79
CA LEU A 96 9.18 -8.98 -4.89
C LEU A 96 8.90 -7.68 -4.12
N ASN A 97 9.79 -7.31 -3.19
CA ASN A 97 9.64 -6.11 -2.40
C ASN A 97 11.00 -5.49 -2.06
N GLY A 98 10.99 -4.19 -1.78
CA GLY A 98 12.23 -3.47 -1.48
C GLY A 98 12.87 -3.84 -0.14
N GLY A 99 12.14 -4.55 0.73
CA GLY A 99 12.65 -5.13 1.97
C GLY A 99 13.33 -6.49 1.81
N HIS A 100 13.39 -7.02 0.57
CA HIS A 100 13.98 -8.32 0.22
C HIS A 100 13.48 -9.47 1.11
N GLN A 101 12.17 -9.51 1.40
CA GLN A 101 11.52 -10.55 2.22
C GLN A 101 10.88 -11.66 1.39
N ALA A 102 10.70 -11.45 0.09
CA ALA A 102 10.13 -12.43 -0.80
C ALA A 102 10.73 -12.30 -2.20
N TYR A 103 10.89 -13.42 -2.90
CA TYR A 103 11.48 -13.45 -4.22
C TYR A 103 10.80 -14.44 -5.14
N THR A 104 10.89 -14.21 -6.44
CA THR A 104 10.49 -15.16 -7.49
C THR A 104 11.72 -15.77 -8.13
N VAL A 105 11.66 -17.07 -8.40
CA VAL A 105 12.60 -17.77 -9.28
C VAL A 105 11.86 -18.29 -10.50
N ASN A 106 12.36 -17.93 -11.68
CA ASN A 106 11.92 -18.50 -12.95
C ASN A 106 13.11 -19.15 -13.67
N ALA A 107 13.01 -20.45 -13.92
CA ALA A 107 13.99 -21.21 -14.68
C ALA A 107 13.27 -22.24 -15.56
N SER A 108 13.44 -22.16 -16.88
CA SER A 108 12.86 -23.16 -17.79
C SER A 108 13.43 -24.56 -17.54
N TYR A 109 14.67 -24.63 -17.06
CA TYR A 109 15.26 -25.86 -16.58
C TYR A 109 14.56 -26.29 -15.27
N HIS A 110 14.01 -27.51 -15.26
CA HIS A 110 13.10 -28.02 -14.23
C HIS A 110 11.72 -27.31 -14.13
N HIS A 111 11.35 -26.47 -15.11
CA HIS A 111 10.04 -25.80 -15.19
C HIS A 111 9.65 -25.02 -13.91
N VAL A 112 10.61 -24.34 -13.29
CA VAL A 112 10.38 -23.60 -12.05
C VAL A 112 9.83 -22.21 -12.39
N ASN A 113 8.70 -21.86 -11.78
CA ASN A 113 8.13 -20.51 -11.79
C ASN A 113 7.39 -20.29 -10.47
N SER A 114 8.15 -20.05 -9.40
CA SER A 114 7.64 -20.09 -8.03
C SER A 114 8.07 -18.86 -7.23
N ASN A 115 7.21 -18.48 -6.29
CA ASN A 115 7.46 -17.43 -5.31
C ASN A 115 7.91 -18.05 -3.99
N PHE A 116 8.71 -17.32 -3.22
CA PHE A 116 9.26 -17.77 -1.96
C PHE A 116 9.25 -16.62 -0.96
N ILE A 117 8.82 -16.86 0.28
CA ILE A 117 8.76 -15.86 1.35
C ILE A 117 9.74 -16.28 2.45
N LEU A 118 10.65 -15.40 2.84
CA LEU A 118 11.71 -15.71 3.81
C LEU A 118 11.17 -16.05 5.19
N ALA A 119 10.01 -15.50 5.56
CA ALA A 119 9.31 -15.83 6.80
C ALA A 119 8.85 -17.30 6.88
N ASP A 120 8.85 -18.04 5.77
CA ASP A 120 8.56 -19.47 5.73
C ASP A 120 9.77 -20.36 6.04
N ALA A 121 10.95 -19.77 6.25
CA ALA A 121 12.11 -20.49 6.76
C ALA A 121 11.90 -20.98 8.20
N ASN A 122 11.15 -20.21 9.00
CA ASN A 122 10.85 -20.52 10.39
C ASN A 122 9.51 -21.26 10.45
N THR A 123 9.56 -22.54 10.81
CA THR A 123 8.40 -23.46 10.81
C THR A 123 7.58 -23.41 12.09
N ASP A 124 7.99 -22.61 13.08
CA ASP A 124 7.39 -22.66 14.43
C ASP A 124 6.05 -21.91 14.52
N THR A 125 5.73 -21.08 13.52
CA THR A 125 4.47 -20.35 13.44
C THR A 125 3.86 -20.51 12.06
N ASP A 126 2.67 -21.08 11.99
CA ASP A 126 1.85 -21.12 10.77
C ASP A 126 1.33 -19.71 10.43
N TRP A 127 1.03 -19.50 9.15
CA TRP A 127 0.32 -18.30 8.70
C TRP A 127 -1.08 -18.26 9.32
N GLN A 128 -1.41 -17.14 9.96
CA GLN A 128 -2.73 -16.87 10.49
C GLN A 128 -3.53 -16.03 9.51
N THR A 129 -4.80 -16.37 9.28
CA THR A 129 -5.70 -15.60 8.42
C THR A 129 -5.98 -14.22 9.02
N GLY A 130 -5.92 -13.20 8.17
CA GLY A 130 -6.17 -11.80 8.49
C GLY A 130 -4.92 -11.03 8.90
N ALA A 131 -5.11 -9.96 9.68
CA ALA A 131 -4.05 -9.10 10.18
C ALA A 131 -4.18 -8.91 11.70
N PRO A 132 -3.07 -8.78 12.45
CA PRO A 132 -3.11 -8.45 13.88
C PRO A 132 -3.83 -7.12 14.11
N GLN A 133 -4.64 -7.02 15.18
CA GLN A 133 -5.32 -5.76 15.55
C GLN A 133 -4.35 -4.59 15.72
N ALA A 134 -3.14 -4.84 16.22
CA ALA A 134 -2.13 -3.81 16.44
C ALA A 134 -1.64 -3.11 15.15
N VAL A 135 -1.71 -3.79 14.00
CA VAL A 135 -1.26 -3.24 12.71
C VAL A 135 -2.42 -2.78 11.82
N GLN A 136 -3.68 -3.09 12.20
CA GLN A 136 -4.84 -2.64 11.44
C GLN A 136 -5.05 -1.12 11.55
N GLY A 137 -5.38 -0.51 10.41
CA GLY A 137 -5.64 0.92 10.27
C GLY A 137 -5.04 1.53 9.00
N THR A 138 -5.21 2.84 8.88
CA THR A 138 -4.58 3.68 7.86
C THR A 138 -3.31 4.28 8.45
N TRP A 139 -2.19 4.06 7.79
CA TRP A 139 -0.87 4.53 8.20
C TRP A 139 -0.30 5.44 7.13
N ALA A 140 0.40 6.50 7.54
CA ALA A 140 0.99 7.46 6.61
C ALA A 140 2.39 7.87 7.07
N THR A 141 3.30 8.10 6.13
CA THR A 141 4.56 8.80 6.43
C THR A 141 4.31 10.29 6.68
N ASP A 142 5.33 10.97 7.20
CA ASP A 142 5.43 12.42 7.08
C ASP A 142 5.66 12.85 5.63
N PHE A 143 5.59 14.16 5.39
CA PHE A 143 5.90 14.72 4.08
C PHE A 143 7.35 14.45 3.71
N ALA A 144 7.56 13.88 2.53
CA ALA A 144 8.86 13.70 1.91
C ALA A 144 8.96 14.56 0.65
N ASN A 145 10.18 14.85 0.19
CA ASN A 145 10.36 15.55 -1.08
C ASN A 145 9.96 14.64 -2.26
N ASN A 146 9.18 15.18 -3.18
CA ASN A 146 8.88 14.51 -4.44
C ASN A 146 10.10 14.53 -5.35
N SER A 147 10.47 13.38 -5.89
CA SER A 147 11.53 13.24 -6.90
C SER A 147 11.00 12.89 -8.29
N GLY A 148 9.68 12.90 -8.47
CA GLY A 148 8.99 12.61 -9.74
C GLY A 148 9.09 13.76 -10.75
N SER A 149 8.55 13.53 -11.95
CA SER A 149 8.54 14.50 -13.05
C SER A 149 7.82 15.80 -12.71
N ASP A 150 6.83 15.75 -11.82
CA ASP A 150 6.03 16.91 -11.41
C ASP A 150 6.54 17.59 -10.13
N ALA A 151 7.72 17.21 -9.61
CA ALA A 151 8.27 17.73 -8.35
C ALA A 151 8.36 19.27 -8.27
N GLN A 152 8.49 19.97 -9.40
CA GLN A 152 8.47 21.43 -9.43
C GLN A 152 7.10 22.03 -9.05
N LYS A 153 6.02 21.34 -9.40
CA LYS A 153 4.65 21.75 -9.06
C LYS A 153 4.20 21.12 -7.75
N LEU A 154 4.62 19.87 -7.50
CA LEU A 154 4.21 19.01 -6.42
C LEU A 154 5.42 18.56 -5.61
N PRO A 155 6.07 19.46 -4.86
CA PRO A 155 7.35 19.19 -4.21
C PRO A 155 7.27 18.19 -3.05
N TYR A 156 6.07 17.83 -2.58
CA TYR A 156 5.93 16.93 -1.43
C TYR A 156 5.11 15.69 -1.75
N THR A 157 5.41 14.59 -1.07
CA THR A 157 4.65 13.34 -1.12
C THR A 157 4.39 12.78 0.27
N LYS A 158 3.37 11.94 0.39
CA LYS A 158 3.14 11.05 1.54
C LYS A 158 2.81 9.66 1.04
N GLN A 159 3.43 8.66 1.66
CA GLN A 159 3.13 7.26 1.43
C GLN A 159 2.07 6.80 2.42
N PHE A 160 1.07 6.08 1.93
CA PHE A 160 0.00 5.48 2.74
C PHE A 160 0.03 3.96 2.65
N LEU A 161 -0.40 3.33 3.75
CA LEU A 161 -0.60 1.89 3.89
C LEU A 161 -1.86 1.66 4.71
N ASN A 162 -2.85 1.02 4.11
CA ASN A 162 -4.08 0.59 4.75
C ASN A 162 -4.05 -0.90 4.98
N ILE A 163 -4.34 -1.33 6.21
CA ILE A 163 -4.36 -2.74 6.59
C ILE A 163 -5.68 -3.03 7.28
N THR A 164 -6.43 -3.98 6.74
CA THR A 164 -7.59 -4.59 7.41
C THR A 164 -7.35 -6.08 7.62
N SER A 165 -8.31 -6.73 8.28
CA SER A 165 -8.34 -8.19 8.39
C SER A 165 -8.50 -8.92 7.04
N SER A 166 -8.84 -8.24 5.95
CA SER A 166 -9.16 -8.89 4.67
C SER A 166 -8.50 -8.27 3.45
N ALA A 167 -7.94 -7.07 3.57
CA ALA A 167 -7.25 -6.38 2.49
C ALA A 167 -6.06 -5.55 2.99
N ILE A 168 -5.07 -5.42 2.11
CA ILE A 168 -4.00 -4.43 2.25
C ILE A 168 -4.01 -3.55 1.01
N SER A 169 -3.83 -2.24 1.21
CA SER A 169 -3.57 -1.35 0.09
C SER A 169 -2.53 -0.29 0.42
N SER A 170 -1.84 0.19 -0.61
CA SER A 170 -0.88 1.29 -0.47
C SER A 170 -0.98 2.22 -1.66
N PHE A 171 -0.69 3.49 -1.41
CA PHE A 171 -0.73 4.54 -2.42
C PHE A 171 0.15 5.72 -1.99
N THR A 172 0.54 6.54 -2.96
CA THR A 172 1.31 7.77 -2.72
C THR A 172 0.46 8.95 -3.13
N ASN A 173 0.41 9.93 -2.26
CA ASN A 173 -0.19 11.22 -2.53
C ASN A 173 0.90 12.25 -2.82
N GLU A 174 0.63 13.13 -3.76
CA GLU A 174 1.50 14.25 -4.12
C GLU A 174 0.85 15.58 -3.75
N TYR A 175 1.66 16.53 -3.29
CA TYR A 175 1.20 17.78 -2.71
C TYR A 175 1.99 18.97 -3.23
N ASP A 176 1.31 20.12 -3.39
CA ASP A 176 1.92 21.40 -3.74
C ASP A 176 2.76 21.99 -2.58
N THR A 177 3.38 23.15 -2.81
CA THR A 177 4.20 23.87 -1.82
C THR A 177 3.47 24.25 -0.52
N ASN A 178 2.14 24.28 -0.53
CA ASN A 178 1.29 24.56 0.62
C ASN A 178 0.72 23.28 1.24
N HIS A 179 1.29 22.11 0.91
CA HIS A 179 0.80 20.80 1.31
C HIS A 179 -0.63 20.51 0.86
N ARG A 180 -1.03 21.05 -0.29
CA ARG A 180 -2.33 20.75 -0.90
C ARG A 180 -2.22 19.52 -1.79
N LEU A 181 -2.99 18.48 -1.46
CA LEU A 181 -3.14 17.26 -2.25
C LEU A 181 -3.54 17.56 -3.69
N TYR A 182 -2.73 17.08 -4.63
CA TYR A 182 -2.92 17.27 -6.08
C TYR A 182 -3.13 15.97 -6.83
N ASN A 183 -2.55 14.85 -6.37
CA ASN A 183 -2.78 13.52 -6.96
C ASN A 183 -2.81 12.42 -5.88
N SER A 184 -3.65 11.41 -6.10
CA SER A 184 -3.68 10.16 -5.35
C SER A 184 -3.51 9.07 -6.40
N ASP A 185 -2.35 8.43 -6.43
CA ASP A 185 -2.15 7.30 -7.32
C ASP A 185 -2.94 6.08 -6.86
N THR A 186 -3.27 5.23 -7.83
CA THR A 186 -4.16 4.09 -7.74
C THR A 186 -3.87 3.18 -6.54
N ILE A 187 -4.93 2.76 -5.86
CA ILE A 187 -4.93 1.82 -4.75
C ILE A 187 -4.53 0.43 -5.28
N ALA A 188 -3.30 -0.01 -5.01
CA ALA A 188 -2.96 -1.41 -5.19
C ALA A 188 -3.66 -2.22 -4.08
N LYS A 189 -4.84 -2.76 -4.35
CA LYS A 189 -5.62 -3.57 -3.40
C LYS A 189 -5.23 -5.04 -3.53
N ALA A 190 -4.73 -5.60 -2.44
CA ALA A 190 -4.48 -7.03 -2.31
C ALA A 190 -5.41 -7.63 -1.26
N SER A 191 -5.88 -8.85 -1.51
CA SER A 191 -6.79 -9.60 -0.63
C SER A 191 -6.09 -10.83 -0.07
N ASN A 192 -6.84 -11.71 0.62
CA ASN A 192 -6.32 -12.94 1.24
C ASN A 192 -5.17 -12.63 2.22
N VAL A 193 -5.40 -11.63 3.08
CA VAL A 193 -4.41 -11.20 4.06
C VAL A 193 -4.14 -12.33 5.04
N SER A 194 -2.87 -12.58 5.29
CA SER A 194 -2.40 -13.48 6.35
C SER A 194 -1.13 -12.93 6.97
N TYR A 195 -0.82 -13.37 8.18
CA TYR A 195 0.37 -12.92 8.89
C TYR A 195 1.10 -14.04 9.62
N LYS A 196 2.37 -13.80 9.91
CA LYS A 196 3.18 -14.51 10.90
C LYS A 196 3.75 -13.52 11.89
N GLN A 197 3.78 -13.87 13.16
CA GLN A 197 4.52 -13.13 14.16
C GLN A 197 5.95 -13.66 14.20
N THR A 198 6.93 -12.80 13.95
CA THR A 198 8.36 -13.17 13.85
C THR A 198 9.18 -12.67 15.04
N GLY A 199 8.57 -11.88 15.93
CA GLY A 199 9.15 -11.41 17.18
C GLY A 199 8.09 -10.70 18.03
N ASP A 200 8.52 -10.12 19.15
CA ASP A 200 7.66 -9.24 19.94
C ASP A 200 7.27 -8.04 19.07
N ASP A 201 5.96 -7.81 18.94
CA ASP A 201 5.38 -6.71 18.15
C ASP A 201 5.83 -6.63 16.68
N THR A 202 6.39 -7.72 16.14
CA THR A 202 6.93 -7.79 14.78
C THR A 202 6.19 -8.86 13.98
N TYR A 203 5.68 -8.45 12.82
CA TYR A 203 4.81 -9.26 11.98
C TYR A 203 5.26 -9.22 10.53
N VAL A 204 5.23 -10.37 9.87
CA VAL A 204 5.27 -10.44 8.41
C VAL A 204 3.85 -10.63 7.91
N LEU A 205 3.36 -9.67 7.13
CA LEU A 205 2.06 -9.73 6.47
C LEU A 205 2.26 -10.13 5.01
N LYS A 206 1.36 -10.95 4.49
CA LYS A 206 1.24 -11.19 3.06
C LYS A 206 -0.20 -11.06 2.59
N ALA A 207 -0.37 -10.59 1.36
CA ALA A 207 -1.63 -10.51 0.65
C ALA A 207 -1.37 -10.76 -0.84
N TYR A 208 -2.42 -10.94 -1.63
CA TYR A 208 -2.30 -11.32 -3.03
C TYR A 208 -3.05 -10.35 -3.93
N GLY A 209 -2.36 -9.90 -4.97
CA GLY A 209 -2.98 -9.16 -6.07
C GLY A 209 -3.69 -10.10 -7.05
N ASN A 210 -4.22 -9.52 -8.12
CA ASN A 210 -4.93 -10.28 -9.16
C ASN A 210 -4.04 -11.30 -9.89
N ASP A 211 -2.74 -11.02 -9.98
CA ASP A 211 -1.74 -11.88 -10.64
C ASP A 211 -1.22 -13.02 -9.74
N GLN A 212 -1.75 -13.15 -8.51
CA GLN A 212 -1.33 -14.12 -7.50
C GLN A 212 0.12 -13.97 -7.04
N THR A 213 0.80 -12.88 -7.38
CA THR A 213 2.11 -12.55 -6.81
C THR A 213 1.90 -12.05 -5.37
N PRO A 214 2.61 -12.59 -4.38
CA PRO A 214 2.45 -12.14 -3.00
C PRO A 214 3.02 -10.74 -2.83
N ILE A 215 2.24 -9.86 -2.21
CA ILE A 215 2.70 -8.61 -1.62
C ILE A 215 3.06 -8.90 -0.18
N VAL A 216 4.30 -8.59 0.22
CA VAL A 216 4.81 -8.93 1.55
C VAL A 216 5.36 -7.69 2.25
N TYR A 217 4.98 -7.50 3.51
CA TYR A 217 5.48 -6.44 4.38
C TYR A 217 6.01 -7.03 5.68
N ASN A 218 7.13 -6.51 6.17
CA ASN A 218 7.57 -6.74 7.54
C ASN A 218 7.28 -5.49 8.36
N ILE A 219 6.43 -5.62 9.37
CA ILE A 219 5.87 -4.53 10.16
C ILE A 219 6.30 -4.71 11.62
N SER A 220 6.95 -3.70 12.18
CA SER A 220 7.26 -3.63 13.62
C SER A 220 6.39 -2.55 14.25
N VAL A 221 5.62 -2.89 15.27
CA VAL A 221 4.80 -1.93 16.02
C VAL A 221 5.72 -1.21 17.01
N GLN A 222 5.92 0.10 16.80
CA GLN A 222 6.77 0.93 17.66
C GLN A 222 5.95 1.55 18.81
N SER A 223 4.68 1.85 18.54
CA SER A 223 3.68 2.28 19.54
C SER A 223 2.26 2.14 18.98
N ASN A 224 1.23 2.42 19.79
CA ASN A 224 -0.18 2.40 19.35
C ASN A 224 -0.47 3.23 18.09
N ASN A 225 0.34 4.29 17.85
CA ASN A 225 0.15 5.22 16.75
C ASN A 225 1.33 5.26 15.78
N GLN A 226 2.28 4.32 15.88
CA GLN A 226 3.44 4.29 14.99
C GLN A 226 3.87 2.86 14.67
N ILE A 227 4.08 2.61 13.39
CA ILE A 227 4.67 1.36 12.87
C ILE A 227 5.91 1.67 12.04
N GLU A 228 6.80 0.71 11.97
CA GLU A 228 7.88 0.65 10.99
C GLU A 228 7.56 -0.41 9.94
N VAL A 229 7.62 -0.05 8.65
CA VAL A 229 7.24 -0.92 7.54
C VAL A 229 8.43 -1.10 6.59
N ASN A 230 8.80 -2.36 6.38
CA ASN A 230 9.73 -2.79 5.35
C ASN A 230 8.99 -3.52 4.22
N GLY A 231 9.36 -3.27 2.97
CA GLY A 231 8.75 -3.89 1.79
C GLY A 231 7.92 -2.95 0.93
N LEU A 232 7.51 -1.79 1.45
CA LEU A 232 6.78 -0.79 0.69
C LEU A 232 7.69 0.03 -0.24
N THR A 233 8.92 0.30 0.21
CA THR A 233 10.00 0.86 -0.61
C THR A 233 11.27 0.05 -0.42
N SER A 234 12.38 0.44 -1.05
CA SER A 234 13.71 -0.16 -0.80
C SER A 234 14.30 0.16 0.56
N GLY A 235 13.70 1.11 1.29
CA GLY A 235 14.06 1.43 2.67
C GLY A 235 12.90 1.17 3.62
N SER A 236 13.23 1.13 4.91
CA SER A 236 12.23 1.12 5.96
C SER A 236 11.51 2.47 6.02
N LEU A 237 10.20 2.44 6.28
CA LEU A 237 9.36 3.62 6.47
C LEU A 237 8.76 3.62 7.86
N THR A 238 8.94 4.71 8.60
CA THR A 238 8.15 4.98 9.81
C THR A 238 6.84 5.63 9.39
N MET A 239 5.72 5.06 9.86
CA MET A 239 4.38 5.50 9.52
C MET A 239 3.57 5.75 10.78
N SER A 240 2.85 6.87 10.80
CA SER A 240 1.96 7.26 11.88
C SER A 240 0.52 6.88 11.54
N LYS A 241 -0.25 6.47 12.55
CA LYS A 241 -1.66 6.14 12.39
C LYS A 241 -2.42 7.41 11.99
N SER A 242 -3.17 7.33 10.90
CA SER A 242 -4.05 8.42 10.48
C SER A 242 -5.26 8.46 11.41
N ALA A 243 -5.76 9.67 11.67
CA ALA A 243 -6.97 9.90 12.46
C ALA A 243 -8.22 9.47 11.65
N THR A 244 -8.37 8.19 11.38
CA THR A 244 -9.57 7.60 10.78
C THR A 244 -10.22 6.68 11.81
N THR A 245 -11.12 7.24 12.61
CA THR A 245 -12.08 6.42 13.37
C THR A 245 -12.98 5.67 12.39
N GLU A 246 -13.13 4.37 12.59
CA GLU A 246 -14.11 3.54 11.89
C GLU A 246 -15.51 4.19 11.92
N PRO A 247 -16.31 4.10 10.84
CA PRO A 247 -17.74 4.29 10.97
C PRO A 247 -18.29 3.09 11.74
N THR A 248 -18.65 3.28 13.01
CA THR A 248 -19.61 2.40 13.68
C THR A 248 -20.85 2.34 12.79
N THR A 249 -21.15 1.15 12.26
CA THR A 249 -22.39 0.81 11.56
C THR A 249 -23.56 0.86 12.55
N GLY A 250 -23.99 2.08 12.86
CA GLY A 250 -25.28 2.35 13.50
C GLY A 250 -26.32 2.56 12.40
N SER A 251 -27.08 1.52 12.06
CA SER A 251 -28.32 1.67 11.31
C SER A 251 -29.25 2.62 12.06
N GLN A 252 -29.34 3.86 11.60
CA GLN A 252 -30.45 4.74 11.93
C GLN A 252 -31.20 5.04 10.62
N THR A 253 -32.30 4.34 10.45
CA THR A 253 -33.36 4.64 9.49
C THR A 253 -33.85 6.06 9.73
N ALA A 254 -33.44 7.00 8.88
CA ALA A 254 -34.03 8.33 8.81
C ALA A 254 -35.35 8.24 8.02
N SER A 255 -36.46 8.35 8.74
CA SER A 255 -37.82 8.42 8.21
C SER A 255 -37.99 9.69 7.39
N SER A 256 -38.32 9.53 6.10
CA SER A 256 -38.68 10.63 5.21
C SER A 256 -40.01 11.25 5.63
N GLN A 257 -39.99 12.51 6.08
CA GLN A 257 -41.21 13.33 6.21
C GLN A 257 -41.14 14.45 5.17
N SER A 258 -41.93 14.29 4.10
CA SER A 258 -42.25 15.35 3.16
C SER A 258 -43.11 16.42 3.83
N PRO A 259 -42.84 17.71 3.59
CA PRO A 259 -43.86 18.73 3.60
C PRO A 259 -44.24 19.09 2.16
N SER A 260 -45.49 18.83 1.83
CA SER A 260 -46.22 19.47 0.74
C SER A 260 -46.52 20.92 1.11
N THR A 261 -46.34 21.86 0.16
CA THR A 261 -47.39 22.83 -0.25
C THR A 261 -46.94 23.79 -1.36
N THR A 262 -47.72 23.75 -2.45
CA THR A 262 -48.25 24.84 -3.30
C THR A 262 -47.35 25.71 -4.19
N SER A 263 -47.70 25.65 -5.47
CA SER A 263 -47.27 26.44 -6.63
C SER A 263 -47.45 27.94 -6.50
N GLY A 264 -46.49 28.69 -7.02
CA GLY A 264 -46.60 30.11 -7.35
C GLY A 264 -45.65 30.44 -8.50
N SER A 265 -46.14 30.34 -9.73
CA SER A 265 -45.40 30.73 -10.94
C SER A 265 -45.24 32.25 -11.00
N THR A 266 -44.01 32.74 -11.01
CA THR A 266 -43.66 34.02 -11.66
C THR A 266 -42.35 33.84 -12.38
N ALA A 267 -42.44 33.76 -13.71
CA ALA A 267 -41.31 33.73 -14.61
C ALA A 267 -40.59 35.07 -14.56
N ASN A 268 -39.30 35.06 -14.22
CA ASN A 268 -38.37 36.11 -14.63
C ASN A 268 -37.14 35.47 -15.28
N GLN A 269 -36.98 35.86 -16.54
CA GLN A 269 -35.89 35.69 -17.50
C GLN A 269 -34.70 34.81 -17.12
N ALA A 270 -34.51 33.79 -17.96
CA ALA A 270 -33.37 32.88 -17.98
C ALA A 270 -32.03 33.61 -18.06
N ALA A 271 -31.23 33.47 -17.00
CA ALA A 271 -29.78 33.38 -17.12
C ALA A 271 -29.42 31.97 -17.61
N PRO A 272 -28.33 31.77 -18.38
CA PRO A 272 -27.96 30.44 -18.83
C PRO A 272 -27.77 29.53 -17.60
N SER A 273 -28.53 28.45 -17.50
CA SER A 273 -28.42 27.48 -16.42
C SER A 273 -27.06 26.79 -16.50
N THR A 274 -26.07 27.33 -15.81
CA THR A 274 -24.85 26.62 -15.50
C THR A 274 -25.22 25.52 -14.50
N ASN A 275 -25.24 24.26 -14.95
CA ASN A 275 -25.44 23.05 -14.13
C ASN A 275 -24.27 22.79 -13.16
N HIS A 276 -23.69 23.84 -12.57
CA HIS A 276 -22.50 23.76 -11.75
C HIS A 276 -22.85 24.23 -10.34
N LEU A 277 -22.62 23.35 -9.36
CA LEU A 277 -22.71 23.70 -7.94
C LEU A 277 -21.66 24.77 -7.62
N THR A 278 -22.03 25.75 -6.79
CA THR A 278 -21.08 26.67 -6.18
C THR A 278 -20.24 25.95 -5.12
N ASP A 279 -19.04 26.47 -4.82
CA ASP A 279 -18.17 25.92 -3.77
C ASP A 279 -18.90 25.80 -2.42
N GLN A 280 -19.71 26.81 -2.07
CA GLN A 280 -20.49 26.79 -0.83
C GLN A 280 -21.56 25.68 -0.82
N GLN A 281 -22.22 25.42 -1.96
CA GLN A 281 -23.17 24.33 -2.07
C GLN A 281 -22.49 22.97 -1.92
N VAL A 282 -21.30 22.81 -2.51
CA VAL A 282 -20.50 21.58 -2.35
C VAL A 282 -20.06 21.38 -0.90
N VAL A 283 -19.59 22.44 -0.23
CA VAL A 283 -19.23 22.42 1.20
C VAL A 283 -20.44 22.03 2.05
N ASN A 284 -21.59 22.66 1.83
CA ASN A 284 -22.83 22.36 2.57
C ASN A 284 -23.27 20.90 2.35
N TRP A 285 -23.05 20.36 1.15
CA TRP A 285 -23.39 18.97 0.84
C TRP A 285 -22.50 17.97 1.57
N ILE A 286 -21.21 18.28 1.68
CA ILE A 286 -20.20 17.43 2.31
C ILE A 286 -20.24 17.52 3.85
N TRP A 287 -20.54 18.70 4.38
CA TRP A 287 -20.38 19.01 5.81
C TRP A 287 -21.05 18.01 6.77
N PRO A 288 -22.29 17.54 6.55
CA PRO A 288 -22.93 16.58 7.44
C PRO A 288 -22.10 15.30 7.64
N TYR A 289 -21.48 14.79 6.58
CA TYR A 289 -20.65 13.57 6.62
C TYR A 289 -19.33 13.78 7.36
N VAL A 290 -18.75 14.97 7.24
CA VAL A 290 -17.53 15.36 7.97
C VAL A 290 -17.84 15.55 9.44
N LYS A 291 -18.90 16.32 9.76
CA LYS A 291 -19.32 16.60 11.14
C LYS A 291 -19.62 15.32 11.92
N ALA A 292 -20.21 14.32 11.27
CA ALA A 292 -20.51 13.03 11.89
C ALA A 292 -19.26 12.29 12.44
N LYS A 293 -18.05 12.60 11.94
CA LYS A 293 -16.78 12.03 12.43
C LYS A 293 -16.31 12.64 13.76
N TYR A 294 -16.91 13.73 14.22
CA TYR A 294 -16.51 14.47 15.41
C TYR A 294 -17.64 14.52 16.45
N PRO A 295 -18.17 13.38 16.93
CA PRO A 295 -19.33 13.36 17.83
C PRO A 295 -19.06 14.02 19.19
N ASN A 296 -17.78 14.11 19.59
CA ASN A 296 -17.34 14.64 20.88
C ASN A 296 -16.57 15.96 20.77
N MET A 297 -16.54 16.59 19.59
CA MET A 297 -15.88 17.88 19.38
C MET A 297 -16.86 18.88 18.78
N ALA A 298 -16.88 20.09 19.35
CA ALA A 298 -17.59 21.21 18.76
C ALA A 298 -16.76 21.76 17.60
N VAL A 299 -17.02 21.25 16.40
CA VAL A 299 -16.40 21.68 15.15
C VAL A 299 -17.45 22.27 14.21
N ASP A 300 -17.04 23.33 13.50
CA ASP A 300 -17.80 23.97 12.43
C ASP A 300 -17.11 23.75 11.07
N SER A 301 -17.82 23.95 9.96
CA SER A 301 -17.23 23.75 8.62
C SER A 301 -16.01 24.65 8.38
N THR A 302 -15.94 25.81 9.05
CA THR A 302 -14.81 26.74 9.01
C THR A 302 -13.56 26.26 9.75
N ASP A 303 -13.68 25.22 10.59
CA ASP A 303 -12.55 24.52 11.20
C ASP A 303 -11.87 23.56 10.21
N PHE A 304 -12.33 23.51 8.96
CA PHE A 304 -11.78 22.65 7.91
C PHE A 304 -11.40 23.45 6.68
N THR A 305 -10.44 22.92 5.93
CA THR A 305 -10.10 23.37 4.58
C THR A 305 -10.68 22.39 3.58
N TYR A 306 -11.51 22.90 2.66
CA TYR A 306 -12.05 22.14 1.54
C TYR A 306 -11.21 22.40 0.30
N MET A 307 -10.79 21.34 -0.35
CA MET A 307 -9.90 21.43 -1.50
C MET A 307 -10.56 20.85 -2.75
N PRO A 308 -11.37 21.67 -3.46
CA PRO A 308 -12.00 21.26 -4.70
C PRO A 308 -10.97 21.13 -5.83
N GLN A 309 -11.07 20.06 -6.61
CA GLN A 309 -10.26 19.80 -7.80
C GLN A 309 -11.09 19.13 -8.90
N MET A 310 -10.99 19.61 -10.14
CA MET A 310 -11.61 18.98 -11.29
C MET A 310 -10.69 17.93 -11.90
N ARG A 311 -11.19 16.70 -12.10
CA ARG A 311 -10.49 15.62 -12.82
C ARG A 311 -11.46 14.81 -13.65
N ASN A 312 -11.14 14.58 -14.93
CA ASN A 312 -11.96 13.76 -15.83
C ASN A 312 -13.45 14.15 -15.85
N GLY A 313 -13.76 15.45 -15.73
CA GLY A 313 -15.13 15.96 -15.69
C GLY A 313 -15.87 15.75 -14.36
N GLN A 314 -15.19 15.27 -13.31
CA GLN A 314 -15.72 15.09 -11.96
C GLN A 314 -15.05 16.09 -11.00
N LEU A 315 -15.79 16.52 -9.97
CA LEU A 315 -15.26 17.36 -8.90
C LEU A 315 -14.83 16.47 -7.73
N TYR A 316 -13.57 16.51 -7.34
CA TYR A 316 -13.03 15.86 -6.15
C TYR A 316 -12.87 16.91 -5.05
N VAL A 317 -13.17 16.56 -3.81
CA VAL A 317 -13.00 17.44 -2.65
C VAL A 317 -12.34 16.68 -1.53
N ASN A 318 -11.12 17.08 -1.18
CA ASN A 318 -10.49 16.62 0.04
C ASN A 318 -10.82 17.59 1.18
N VAL A 319 -11.12 17.03 2.34
CA VAL A 319 -11.42 17.78 3.56
C VAL A 319 -10.27 17.58 4.52
N LEU A 320 -9.66 18.69 4.94
CA LEU A 320 -8.53 18.72 5.84
C LEU A 320 -8.94 19.47 7.11
N GLU A 321 -8.59 18.94 8.28
CA GLU A 321 -8.65 19.66 9.54
C GLU A 321 -7.75 20.90 9.46
N ASN A 322 -8.27 22.04 9.90
CA ASN A 322 -7.44 23.20 10.15
C ASN A 322 -6.90 23.09 11.58
N HIS A 323 -5.73 22.47 11.76
CA HIS A 323 -5.12 22.34 13.09
C HIS A 323 -4.79 23.68 13.76
N ASN A 324 -4.83 24.79 13.00
CA ASN A 324 -4.71 26.13 13.57
C ASN A 324 -6.02 26.70 14.14
N SER A 325 -7.16 26.05 13.86
CA SER A 325 -8.46 26.45 14.37
C SER A 325 -8.53 26.27 15.89
N GLN A 326 -9.42 27.04 16.53
CA GLN A 326 -9.56 26.99 17.98
C GLN A 326 -10.06 25.62 18.46
N ALA A 327 -10.91 24.94 17.68
CA ALA A 327 -11.43 23.62 18.01
C ALA A 327 -10.30 22.59 18.11
N PHE A 328 -9.42 22.51 17.10
CA PHE A 328 -8.33 21.54 17.05
C PHE A 328 -7.18 21.85 18.02
N LYS A 329 -6.88 23.14 18.25
CA LYS A 329 -5.93 23.57 19.29
C LYS A 329 -6.38 23.17 20.69
N LYS A 330 -7.67 23.31 21.02
CA LYS A 330 -8.23 22.93 22.32
C LYS A 330 -8.16 21.42 22.56
N SER A 331 -8.32 20.63 21.51
CA SER A 331 -8.22 19.16 21.58
C SER A 331 -6.79 18.63 21.62
N GLY A 332 -5.78 19.51 21.53
CA GLY A 332 -4.37 19.12 21.57
C GLY A 332 -3.91 18.31 20.36
N VAL A 333 -4.57 18.48 19.20
CA VAL A 333 -4.19 17.78 17.97
C VAL A 333 -2.81 18.23 17.53
N ASP A 334 -1.93 17.26 17.27
CA ASP A 334 -0.56 17.50 16.84
C ASP A 334 -0.54 18.08 15.42
N THR A 335 0.01 19.29 15.26
CA THR A 335 0.13 19.99 13.98
C THR A 335 1.02 19.27 12.95
N GLY A 336 1.81 18.28 13.37
CA GLY A 336 2.59 17.42 12.47
C GLY A 336 1.80 16.28 11.83
N THR A 337 0.62 15.95 12.39
CA THR A 337 -0.21 14.84 11.88
C THR A 337 -0.91 15.21 10.57
N ASN A 338 -1.22 14.19 9.76
CA ASN A 338 -1.95 14.38 8.52
C ASN A 338 -3.35 14.96 8.81
N PRO A 339 -3.69 16.16 8.31
CA PRO A 339 -4.99 16.77 8.57
C PRO A 339 -6.14 16.17 7.76
N GLN A 340 -5.89 15.29 6.78
CA GLN A 340 -6.95 14.79 5.92
C GLN A 340 -7.94 13.87 6.66
N VAL A 341 -9.22 14.23 6.61
CA VAL A 341 -10.32 13.56 7.35
C VAL A 341 -11.28 12.80 6.42
N ALA A 342 -11.45 13.29 5.19
CA ALA A 342 -12.33 12.67 4.20
C ALA A 342 -12.00 13.09 2.77
N SER A 343 -12.41 12.27 1.82
CA SER A 343 -12.39 12.58 0.39
C SER A 343 -13.76 12.30 -0.21
N PHE A 344 -14.25 13.26 -0.97
CA PHE A 344 -15.52 13.19 -1.69
C PHE A 344 -15.30 13.39 -3.18
N ARG A 345 -16.22 12.89 -3.99
CA ARG A 345 -16.31 13.30 -5.39
C ARG A 345 -17.76 13.45 -5.82
N VAL A 346 -18.00 14.44 -6.68
CA VAL A 346 -19.25 14.60 -7.42
C VAL A 346 -19.07 13.94 -8.78
N THR A 347 -19.83 12.87 -9.02
CA THR A 347 -19.79 12.12 -10.26
C THR A 347 -20.38 12.93 -11.42
N ALA A 348 -20.13 12.50 -12.65
CA ALA A 348 -20.73 13.10 -13.84
C ALA A 348 -22.28 12.99 -13.85
N SER A 349 -22.84 12.02 -13.11
CA SER A 349 -24.29 11.89 -12.92
C SER A 349 -24.85 12.78 -11.81
N GLY A 350 -24.00 13.56 -11.13
CA GLY A 350 -24.41 14.47 -10.07
C GLY A 350 -24.63 13.80 -8.71
N ALA A 351 -24.07 12.60 -8.48
CA ALA A 351 -24.08 11.94 -7.18
C ALA A 351 -22.84 12.33 -6.36
N LEU A 352 -22.97 12.42 -5.04
CA LEU A 352 -21.85 12.55 -4.11
C LEU A 352 -21.42 11.15 -3.66
N GLU A 353 -20.17 10.84 -3.91
CA GLU A 353 -19.51 9.65 -3.40
C GLU A 353 -18.48 10.04 -2.35
N GLN A 354 -18.36 9.22 -1.33
CA GLN A 354 -17.30 9.32 -0.32
C GLN A 354 -16.33 8.16 -0.52
N MET A 355 -15.05 8.47 -0.43
CA MET A 355 -14.01 7.45 -0.42
C MET A 355 -13.97 6.79 0.97
N ASP A 356 -14.08 5.48 1.00
CA ASP A 356 -13.71 4.70 2.17
C ASP A 356 -12.20 4.84 2.36
N ALA A 357 -11.77 5.44 3.47
CA ALA A 357 -10.35 5.69 3.71
C ALA A 357 -9.53 4.40 3.87
N THR A 358 -10.19 3.30 4.20
CA THR A 358 -9.61 1.99 4.46
C THR A 358 -9.46 1.19 3.17
N THR A 359 -10.53 1.09 2.38
CA THR A 359 -10.53 0.30 1.14
C THR A 359 -10.14 1.11 -0.09
N GLY A 360 -10.27 2.44 -0.02
CA GLY A 360 -10.15 3.36 -1.14
C GLY A 360 -11.30 3.30 -2.14
N ASP A 361 -12.32 2.49 -1.85
CA ASP A 361 -13.50 2.35 -2.70
C ASP A 361 -14.39 3.59 -2.57
N TRP A 362 -15.06 3.95 -3.66
CA TRP A 362 -16.02 5.04 -3.68
C TRP A 362 -17.43 4.48 -3.47
N ALA A 363 -18.13 5.01 -2.47
CA ALA A 363 -19.51 4.65 -2.19
C ALA A 363 -20.42 5.88 -2.35
N VAL A 364 -21.57 5.71 -3.01
CA VAL A 364 -22.57 6.77 -3.11
C VAL A 364 -23.14 7.05 -1.73
N VAL A 365 -22.94 8.26 -1.25
CA VAL A 365 -23.51 8.77 0.01
C VAL A 365 -24.72 9.67 -0.23
N SER A 366 -24.83 10.24 -1.44
CA SER A 366 -25.99 11.03 -1.85
C SER A 366 -26.20 10.97 -3.36
N ASN A 367 -27.43 10.74 -3.81
CA ASN A 367 -27.74 10.60 -5.24
C ASN A 367 -27.81 11.94 -6.00
N SER A 368 -28.05 13.06 -5.29
CA SER A 368 -28.11 14.40 -5.87
C SER A 368 -28.02 15.49 -4.78
N TYR A 369 -27.63 16.71 -5.16
CA TYR A 369 -27.63 17.85 -4.24
C TYR A 369 -29.08 18.26 -3.90
N GLY A 370 -29.43 18.22 -2.62
CA GLY A 370 -30.80 18.36 -2.12
C GLY A 370 -31.30 19.79 -1.87
N GLY A 371 -30.44 20.82 -1.97
CA GLY A 371 -30.82 22.21 -1.70
C GLY A 371 -30.84 22.57 -0.23
#